data_AF-C8PSD9-F1
#
_entry.id   AF-C8PSD9-F1
#
_cell.length_a   1.000
_cell.length_b   1.000
_cell.length_c   1.000
_cell.angle_alpha   90.00
_cell.angle_beta   90.00
_cell.angle_gamma   90.00
#
_symmetry.space_group_name_H-M   'P 1'
#
loop_
_entity.id
_entity.type
_entity.pdbx_description
1 polymer ?
#
loop_
_entity_poly.entity_id
_entity_poly.type
_entity_poly.pdbx_seq_one_letter_code
_entity_poly.pdbx_strand_id
1 'polypeptide(L)'
;MIRKQQEFWGKLVIFTGISLIFASFMLALSPRFSFLGRLISAKDLTLMVTQYRMLPNFSFLTRFGFAFVIFAIASIMVSMATVFLSHKVREDVYSEMETALFASFISGLRFCYTRENLIEAIQRELEYQADCSVLLTNTDTDLVVYNSASAYVSDPDVYAKLAQRFSTDWLEHWGEGIYLLDSDMQMISDRKKARGIVVAYSSARFFIICRYIRAVEPEIFPQLFTEFKNYFGRERTLSQLLYYSELAQEWQMVANTQHAFLPQKIPALDKLEVGIYFRPLVNVSGDYYDIIPIDEDKTLIITGDVSGKGLAAALVMGVVVNTIRIMENKEDLAGLILAVDSAIKRMNLLDKYTVVFLGLIDTKAMKIRYVNASMEAPMIFTRAAEGYKVKPLDSNCSVIGIIDIDSVAVAEKPLYRNDLLVITTDGIPEITNEEGVELGDNDVYVESIKSFASSDASSVAAKIADLGLNYSATKTFRDDTTILAVKLKE
;
A
#
# COMPACT_ATOMS: atom_id res chain seq x y z
N MET A 1 -11.98 -41.28 -29.23
CA MET A 1 -13.29 -41.49 -29.90
C MET A 1 -14.18 -40.26 -29.74
N ILE A 2 -14.25 -39.68 -28.54
CA ILE A 2 -15.05 -38.50 -28.18
C ILE A 2 -14.70 -37.23 -28.99
N ARG A 3 -13.41 -36.89 -29.18
CA ARG A 3 -12.98 -35.72 -29.99
C ARG A 3 -13.40 -35.77 -31.46
N LYS A 4 -13.39 -36.95 -32.08
CA LYS A 4 -13.91 -37.14 -33.46
C LYS A 4 -15.42 -36.97 -33.51
N GLN A 5 -16.12 -37.38 -32.44
CA GLN A 5 -17.56 -37.19 -32.30
C GLN A 5 -17.91 -35.70 -32.09
N GLN A 6 -17.15 -34.98 -31.26
CA GLN A 6 -17.36 -33.53 -31.03
C GLN A 6 -17.06 -32.68 -32.27
N GLU A 7 -15.98 -32.96 -32.99
CA GLU A 7 -15.73 -32.28 -34.28
C GLU A 7 -16.83 -32.59 -35.30
N PHE A 8 -17.32 -33.83 -35.33
CA PHE A 8 -18.37 -34.24 -36.25
C PHE A 8 -19.70 -33.55 -35.91
N TRP A 9 -20.12 -33.58 -34.64
CA TRP A 9 -21.36 -32.92 -34.19
C TRP A 9 -21.27 -31.39 -34.30
N GLY A 10 -20.12 -30.79 -33.97
CA GLY A 10 -19.90 -29.35 -34.17
C GLY A 10 -19.99 -28.95 -35.64
N LYS A 11 -19.33 -29.70 -36.55
CA LYS A 11 -19.42 -29.48 -37.99
C LYS A 11 -20.85 -29.70 -38.51
N LEU A 12 -21.58 -30.71 -38.01
CA LEU A 12 -22.97 -30.98 -38.38
C LEU A 12 -23.90 -29.84 -37.96
N VAL A 13 -23.79 -29.36 -36.72
CA VAL A 13 -24.60 -28.24 -36.19
C VAL A 13 -24.32 -26.96 -36.97
N ILE A 14 -23.05 -26.62 -37.21
CA ILE A 14 -22.67 -25.44 -38.02
C ILE A 14 -23.22 -25.57 -39.45
N PHE A 15 -23.08 -26.74 -40.08
CA PHE A 15 -23.54 -26.98 -41.44
C PHE A 15 -25.07 -26.90 -41.57
N THR A 16 -25.80 -27.50 -40.61
CA THR A 16 -27.27 -27.43 -40.56
C THR A 16 -27.77 -26.02 -40.27
N GLY A 17 -27.13 -25.28 -39.37
CA GLY A 17 -27.45 -23.89 -39.06
C GLY A 17 -27.26 -22.96 -40.27
N ILE A 18 -26.09 -23.03 -40.93
CA ILE A 18 -25.81 -22.24 -42.14
C ILE A 18 -26.76 -22.60 -43.28
N SER A 19 -27.05 -23.90 -43.46
CA SER A 19 -27.98 -24.38 -44.49
C SER A 19 -29.42 -23.90 -44.25
N LEU A 20 -29.89 -23.87 -43.00
CA LEU A 20 -31.23 -23.39 -42.64
C LEU A 20 -31.37 -21.87 -42.83
N ILE A 21 -30.32 -21.11 -42.51
CA ILE A 21 -30.24 -19.67 -42.75
C ILE A 21 -30.25 -19.38 -44.26
N PHE A 22 -29.46 -20.12 -45.05
CA PHE A 22 -29.42 -19.97 -46.50
C PHE A 22 -30.75 -20.34 -47.16
N ALA A 23 -31.42 -21.41 -46.69
CA ALA A 23 -32.74 -21.80 -47.17
C ALA A 23 -33.80 -20.74 -46.84
N SER A 24 -33.76 -20.14 -45.65
CA SER A 24 -34.66 -19.07 -45.22
C SER A 24 -34.43 -17.76 -46.01
N PHE A 25 -33.16 -17.43 -46.30
CA PHE A 25 -32.78 -16.32 -47.16
C PHE A 25 -33.30 -16.50 -48.60
N MET A 26 -33.17 -17.72 -49.16
CA MET A 26 -33.69 -18.05 -50.49
C MET A 26 -35.23 -18.01 -50.55
N LEU A 27 -35.91 -18.45 -49.49
CA LEU A 27 -37.38 -18.36 -49.36
C LEU A 27 -37.88 -16.91 -49.26
N ALA A 28 -37.13 -16.01 -48.62
CA ALA A 28 -37.47 -14.59 -48.51
C ALA A 28 -37.24 -13.80 -49.82
N LEU A 29 -36.22 -14.17 -50.60
CA LEU A 29 -35.92 -13.55 -51.90
C LEU A 29 -36.88 -13.98 -53.01
N SER A 30 -37.53 -15.14 -52.87
CA SER A 30 -38.52 -15.66 -53.81
C SER A 30 -39.43 -16.68 -53.13
N PRO A 31 -40.75 -16.40 -52.96
CA PRO A 31 -41.69 -17.34 -52.36
C PRO A 31 -41.92 -18.64 -53.17
N ARG A 32 -41.25 -18.83 -54.32
CA ARG A 32 -41.41 -20.02 -55.17
C ARG A 32 -40.19 -20.93 -55.27
N PHE A 33 -39.24 -20.86 -54.35
CA PHE A 33 -38.23 -21.93 -54.23
C PHE A 33 -38.77 -23.21 -53.59
N SER A 34 -40.02 -23.22 -53.10
CA SER A 34 -40.67 -24.39 -52.49
C SER A 34 -41.30 -25.39 -53.48
N PHE A 35 -41.11 -25.28 -54.80
CA PHE A 35 -41.73 -26.24 -55.72
C PHE A 35 -40.75 -26.87 -56.71
N LEU A 36 -40.13 -27.95 -56.24
CA LEU A 36 -39.53 -28.98 -57.08
C LEU A 36 -40.68 -29.66 -57.87
N GLY A 37 -41.05 -29.14 -59.04
CA GLY A 37 -42.14 -29.73 -59.83
C GLY A 37 -42.55 -28.93 -61.06
N ARG A 38 -41.94 -29.27 -62.20
CA ARG A 38 -42.33 -28.92 -63.59
C ARG A 38 -42.34 -27.44 -63.97
N LEU A 39 -41.26 -27.01 -64.65
CA LEU A 39 -41.25 -25.85 -65.54
C LEU A 39 -41.33 -26.36 -66.99
N ILE A 40 -42.46 -26.16 -67.66
CA ILE A 40 -42.61 -26.39 -69.10
C ILE A 40 -42.79 -25.00 -69.73
N SER A 41 -41.79 -24.55 -70.51
CA SER A 41 -41.78 -23.33 -71.34
C SER A 41 -41.35 -21.99 -70.71
N ALA A 42 -40.44 -21.31 -71.43
CA ALA A 42 -39.91 -19.97 -71.13
C ALA A 42 -40.96 -18.85 -71.21
N LYS A 43 -42.15 -19.14 -71.78
CA LYS A 43 -43.26 -18.19 -71.92
C LYS A 43 -43.97 -17.93 -70.58
N ASP A 44 -44.00 -18.92 -69.69
CA ASP A 44 -44.58 -18.78 -68.35
C ASP A 44 -43.65 -18.01 -67.39
N LEU A 45 -42.34 -18.10 -67.64
CA LEU A 45 -41.32 -17.34 -66.92
C LEU A 45 -41.43 -15.83 -67.18
N THR A 46 -41.71 -15.44 -68.42
CA THR A 46 -41.83 -14.02 -68.83
C THR A 46 -43.15 -13.39 -68.36
N LEU A 47 -44.23 -14.17 -68.28
CA LEU A 47 -45.52 -13.74 -67.74
C LEU A 47 -45.49 -13.58 -66.20
N MET A 48 -44.70 -14.41 -65.50
CA MET A 48 -44.46 -14.24 -64.06
C MET A 48 -43.68 -12.97 -63.73
N VAL A 49 -42.64 -12.64 -64.50
CA VAL A 49 -41.81 -11.45 -64.29
C VAL A 49 -42.60 -10.16 -64.52
N THR A 50 -43.56 -10.17 -65.46
CA THR A 50 -44.42 -9.01 -65.76
C THR A 50 -45.53 -8.80 -64.72
N GLN A 51 -46.08 -9.86 -64.13
CA GLN A 51 -47.05 -9.75 -63.02
C GLN A 51 -46.43 -9.45 -61.65
N TYR A 52 -45.11 -9.59 -61.48
CA TYR A 52 -44.42 -9.25 -60.23
C TYR A 52 -44.40 -7.73 -59.92
N ARG A 53 -44.84 -6.90 -60.87
CA ARG A 53 -45.02 -5.45 -60.69
C ARG A 53 -46.30 -5.08 -59.90
N MET A 54 -47.13 -6.05 -59.55
CA MET A 54 -48.42 -5.86 -58.86
C MET A 54 -48.43 -6.42 -57.43
N LEU A 55 -47.41 -6.06 -56.62
CA LEU A 55 -47.54 -6.00 -55.16
C LEU A 55 -47.28 -4.54 -54.76
N PRO A 56 -48.24 -3.84 -54.13
CA PRO A 56 -48.09 -2.42 -53.86
C PRO A 56 -46.99 -2.17 -52.82
N ASN A 57 -46.08 -1.25 -53.17
CA ASN A 57 -45.32 -0.36 -52.28
C ASN A 57 -44.07 -0.86 -51.51
N PHE A 58 -43.28 -1.81 -52.02
CA PHE A 58 -41.94 -2.05 -51.46
C PHE A 58 -40.84 -2.07 -52.53
N SER A 59 -39.91 -1.12 -52.45
CA SER A 59 -38.75 -1.02 -53.35
C SER A 59 -37.79 -2.19 -53.15
N PHE A 60 -36.97 -2.52 -54.16
CA PHE A 60 -35.95 -3.56 -54.07
C PHE A 60 -35.09 -3.44 -52.80
N LEU A 61 -34.73 -2.21 -52.43
CA LEU A 61 -33.93 -1.90 -51.26
C LEU A 61 -34.61 -2.32 -49.95
N THR A 62 -35.93 -2.14 -49.84
CA THR A 62 -36.69 -2.54 -48.64
C THR A 62 -36.78 -4.06 -48.48
N ARG A 63 -36.88 -4.81 -49.57
CA ARG A 63 -36.90 -6.28 -49.54
C ARG A 63 -35.54 -6.85 -49.18
N PHE A 64 -34.47 -6.29 -49.77
CA PHE A 64 -33.10 -6.66 -49.42
C PHE A 64 -32.79 -6.35 -47.95
N GLY A 65 -33.20 -5.17 -47.47
CA GLY A 65 -33.06 -4.79 -46.05
C GLY A 65 -33.77 -5.77 -45.11
N PHE A 66 -35.01 -6.17 -45.42
CA PHE A 66 -35.74 -7.12 -44.58
C PHE A 66 -35.10 -8.51 -44.56
N ALA A 67 -34.65 -9.01 -45.72
CA ALA A 67 -33.95 -10.29 -45.82
C ALA A 67 -32.59 -10.25 -45.08
N PHE A 68 -31.86 -9.13 -45.15
CA PHE A 68 -30.60 -8.95 -44.42
C PHE A 68 -30.81 -8.94 -42.90
N VAL A 69 -31.87 -8.27 -42.41
CA VAL A 69 -32.19 -8.25 -40.98
C VAL A 69 -32.55 -9.65 -40.48
N ILE A 70 -33.35 -10.41 -41.22
CA ILE A 70 -33.67 -11.80 -40.86
C ILE A 70 -32.40 -12.67 -40.85
N PHE A 71 -31.53 -12.53 -41.84
CA PHE A 71 -30.25 -13.24 -41.91
C PHE A 71 -29.34 -12.90 -40.72
N ALA A 72 -29.23 -11.62 -40.37
CA ALA A 72 -28.44 -11.16 -39.23
C ALA A 72 -28.97 -11.73 -37.91
N ILE A 73 -30.29 -11.68 -37.69
CA ILE A 73 -30.94 -12.24 -36.50
C ILE A 73 -30.72 -13.75 -36.41
N ALA A 74 -30.89 -14.48 -37.51
CA ALA A 74 -30.71 -15.93 -37.53
C ALA A 74 -29.23 -16.33 -37.32
N SER A 75 -28.29 -15.58 -37.88
CA SER A 75 -26.84 -15.78 -37.67
C SER A 75 -26.45 -15.54 -36.21
N ILE A 76 -26.98 -14.48 -35.59
CA ILE A 76 -26.77 -14.19 -34.16
C ILE A 76 -27.37 -15.31 -33.30
N MET A 77 -28.60 -15.76 -33.58
CA MET A 77 -29.24 -16.86 -32.84
C MET A 77 -28.47 -18.17 -32.95
N VAL A 78 -28.00 -18.55 -34.15
CA VAL A 78 -27.19 -19.76 -34.32
C VAL A 78 -25.86 -19.62 -33.59
N SER A 79 -25.19 -18.47 -33.67
CA SER A 79 -23.96 -18.22 -32.93
C SER A 79 -24.18 -18.37 -31.41
N MET A 80 -25.22 -17.73 -30.86
CA MET A 80 -25.60 -17.87 -29.44
C MET A 80 -25.91 -19.33 -29.07
N ALA A 81 -26.71 -20.03 -29.89
CA ALA A 81 -27.07 -21.42 -29.62
C ALA A 81 -25.85 -22.34 -29.66
N THR A 82 -24.91 -22.11 -30.59
CA THR A 82 -23.68 -22.91 -30.71
C THR A 82 -22.77 -22.69 -29.51
N VAL A 83 -22.62 -21.43 -29.06
CA VAL A 83 -21.86 -21.08 -27.85
C VAL A 83 -22.52 -21.72 -26.62
N PHE A 84 -23.83 -21.59 -26.45
CA PHE A 84 -24.57 -22.17 -25.34
C PHE A 84 -24.46 -23.71 -25.30
N LEU A 85 -24.64 -24.37 -26.44
CA LEU A 85 -24.57 -25.83 -26.52
C LEU A 85 -23.14 -26.33 -26.29
N SER A 86 -22.13 -25.63 -26.81
CA SER A 86 -20.73 -25.97 -26.57
C SER A 86 -20.34 -25.79 -25.10
N HIS A 87 -20.83 -24.73 -24.44
CA HIS A 87 -20.62 -24.53 -23.01
C HIS A 87 -21.25 -25.65 -22.18
N LYS A 88 -22.51 -26.01 -22.50
CA LYS A 88 -23.25 -27.03 -21.77
C LYS A 88 -22.66 -28.44 -21.94
N VAL A 89 -22.28 -28.81 -23.17
CA VAL A 89 -21.56 -30.07 -23.44
C VAL A 89 -20.20 -30.09 -22.74
N ARG A 90 -19.52 -28.94 -22.65
CA ARG A 90 -18.25 -28.84 -21.94
C ARG A 90 -18.44 -29.03 -20.43
N GLU A 91 -19.43 -28.39 -19.82
CA GLU A 91 -19.75 -28.59 -18.39
C GLU A 91 -20.12 -30.03 -18.06
N ASP A 92 -20.98 -30.67 -18.86
CA ASP A 92 -21.44 -32.03 -18.60
C ASP A 92 -20.33 -33.09 -18.81
N VAL A 93 -19.43 -32.91 -19.80
CA VAL A 93 -18.35 -33.88 -20.06
C VAL A 93 -17.15 -33.68 -19.13
N TYR A 94 -16.79 -32.44 -18.81
CA TYR A 94 -15.65 -32.18 -17.93
C TYR A 94 -15.93 -32.53 -16.47
N SER A 95 -17.19 -32.54 -16.03
CA SER A 95 -17.55 -32.84 -14.64
C SER A 95 -17.38 -34.32 -14.25
N GLU A 96 -17.35 -35.25 -15.22
CA GLU A 96 -17.20 -36.70 -14.96
C GLU A 96 -15.76 -37.24 -15.16
N MET A 97 -14.81 -36.40 -15.61
CA MET A 97 -13.45 -36.85 -16.01
C MET A 97 -12.36 -36.60 -14.96
N GLU A 98 -11.21 -37.28 -15.07
CA GLU A 98 -10.03 -37.06 -14.22
C GLU A 98 -9.51 -35.61 -14.25
N THR A 99 -9.82 -34.89 -15.33
CA THR A 99 -9.57 -33.46 -15.52
C THR A 99 -10.33 -32.59 -14.50
N ALA A 100 -11.51 -33.01 -14.05
CA ALA A 100 -12.32 -32.30 -13.06
C ALA A 100 -11.59 -32.13 -11.72
N LEU A 101 -10.87 -33.16 -11.30
CA LEU A 101 -10.16 -33.21 -10.03
C LEU A 101 -9.02 -32.19 -9.99
N PHE A 102 -8.27 -32.06 -11.08
CA PHE A 102 -7.26 -31.02 -11.22
C PHE A 102 -7.89 -29.63 -11.34
N ALA A 103 -9.03 -29.49 -12.04
CA ALA A 103 -9.75 -28.22 -12.10
C ALA A 103 -10.25 -27.78 -10.70
N SER A 104 -10.69 -28.73 -9.86
CA SER A 104 -11.07 -28.47 -8.46
C SER A 104 -9.88 -27.95 -7.65
N PHE A 105 -8.72 -28.61 -7.75
CA PHE A 105 -7.49 -28.13 -7.11
C PHE A 105 -7.09 -26.72 -7.56
N ILE A 106 -7.11 -26.45 -8.87
CA ILE A 106 -6.81 -25.12 -9.43
C ILE A 106 -7.79 -24.06 -8.91
N SER A 107 -9.07 -24.40 -8.82
CA SER A 107 -10.07 -23.53 -8.20
C SER A 107 -9.77 -23.28 -6.73
N GLY A 108 -9.36 -24.31 -5.98
CA GLY A 108 -8.92 -24.20 -4.59
C GLY A 108 -7.70 -23.30 -4.41
N LEU A 109 -6.71 -23.37 -5.31
CA LEU A 109 -5.54 -22.49 -5.30
C LEU A 109 -5.92 -21.00 -5.35
N ARG A 110 -7.04 -20.65 -6.01
CA ARG A 110 -7.54 -19.26 -6.06
C ARG A 110 -7.95 -18.71 -4.71
N PHE A 111 -8.15 -19.54 -3.70
CA PHE A 111 -8.50 -19.12 -2.34
C PHE A 111 -7.39 -19.40 -1.32
N CYS A 112 -6.22 -19.88 -1.78
CA CYS A 112 -5.08 -20.11 -0.91
C CYS A 112 -4.26 -18.81 -0.78
N TYR A 113 -4.02 -18.39 0.46
CA TYR A 113 -3.20 -17.21 0.77
C TYR A 113 -2.01 -17.53 1.67
N THR A 114 -2.07 -18.63 2.41
CA THR A 114 -0.97 -19.11 3.27
C THR A 114 -0.47 -20.48 2.81
N ARG A 115 0.64 -20.93 3.41
CA ARG A 115 1.17 -22.29 3.18
C ARG A 115 0.23 -23.36 3.70
N GLU A 116 -0.42 -23.14 4.84
CA GLU A 116 -1.39 -24.09 5.40
C GLU A 116 -2.55 -24.31 4.43
N ASN A 117 -3.11 -23.25 3.82
CA ASN A 117 -4.19 -23.40 2.85
C ASN A 117 -3.77 -24.22 1.62
N LEU A 118 -2.53 -24.02 1.13
CA LEU A 118 -2.00 -24.80 0.03
C LEU A 118 -1.91 -26.28 0.41
N ILE A 119 -1.39 -26.59 1.59
CA ILE A 119 -1.27 -27.97 2.09
C ILE A 119 -2.66 -28.61 2.24
N GLU A 120 -3.64 -27.90 2.80
CA GLU A 120 -5.02 -28.39 2.92
C GLU A 120 -5.64 -28.65 1.54
N ALA A 121 -5.41 -27.76 0.56
CA ALA A 121 -5.88 -27.95 -0.81
C ALA A 121 -5.21 -29.16 -1.48
N ILE A 122 -3.91 -29.38 -1.27
CA ILE A 122 -3.17 -30.56 -1.75
C ILE A 122 -3.79 -31.83 -1.15
N GLN A 123 -3.95 -31.87 0.18
CA GLN A 123 -4.48 -33.05 0.88
C GLN A 123 -5.91 -33.38 0.43
N ARG A 124 -6.77 -32.36 0.32
CA ARG A 124 -8.18 -32.58 -0.01
C ARG A 124 -8.41 -32.92 -1.47
N GLU A 125 -7.81 -32.16 -2.38
CA GLU A 125 -8.11 -32.27 -3.81
C GLU A 125 -7.17 -33.25 -4.53
N LEU A 126 -5.86 -33.19 -4.24
CA LEU A 126 -4.88 -34.04 -4.93
C LEU A 126 -4.72 -35.41 -4.25
N GLU A 127 -4.61 -35.48 -2.94
CA GLU A 127 -4.41 -36.77 -2.27
C GLU A 127 -5.72 -37.53 -2.09
N TYR A 128 -6.71 -36.91 -1.44
CA TYR A 128 -7.94 -37.60 -1.07
C TYR A 128 -8.88 -37.84 -2.25
N GLN A 129 -9.16 -36.83 -3.07
CA GLN A 129 -10.07 -36.98 -4.22
C GLN A 129 -9.40 -37.56 -5.46
N ALA A 130 -8.14 -37.17 -5.73
CA ALA A 130 -7.42 -37.53 -6.95
C ALA A 130 -6.41 -38.66 -6.80
N ASP A 131 -6.23 -39.24 -5.60
CA ASP A 131 -5.28 -40.34 -5.34
C ASP A 131 -3.87 -40.06 -5.91
N CYS A 132 -3.44 -38.81 -5.82
CA CYS A 132 -2.12 -38.36 -6.25
C CYS A 132 -1.14 -38.42 -5.08
N SER A 133 0.12 -38.71 -5.39
CA SER A 133 1.23 -38.52 -4.44
C SER A 133 1.96 -37.22 -4.76
N VAL A 134 2.22 -36.41 -3.74
CA VAL A 134 2.66 -35.03 -3.90
C VAL A 134 3.93 -34.78 -3.09
N LEU A 135 4.89 -34.10 -3.71
CA LEU A 135 6.09 -33.57 -3.06
C LEU A 135 6.21 -32.09 -3.38
N LEU A 136 6.39 -31.25 -2.37
CA LEU A 136 6.76 -29.86 -2.54
C LEU A 136 8.10 -29.62 -1.86
N THR A 137 9.10 -29.22 -2.64
CA THR A 137 10.42 -28.85 -2.12
C THR A 137 10.75 -27.40 -2.42
N ASN A 138 11.65 -26.84 -1.61
CA ASN A 138 12.25 -25.54 -1.81
C ASN A 138 13.75 -25.73 -2.09
N THR A 139 14.21 -25.36 -3.28
CA THR A 139 15.60 -25.55 -3.71
C THR A 139 16.57 -24.51 -3.17
N ASP A 140 16.10 -23.39 -2.60
CA ASP A 140 16.99 -22.40 -1.97
C ASP A 140 17.47 -22.88 -0.59
N THR A 141 16.62 -23.64 0.08
CA THR A 141 16.85 -24.13 1.46
C THR A 141 17.13 -25.62 1.53
N ASP A 142 17.02 -26.35 0.41
CA ASP A 142 17.03 -27.80 0.33
C ASP A 142 16.02 -28.50 1.27
N LEU A 143 14.94 -27.78 1.64
CA LEU A 143 13.91 -28.28 2.55
C LEU A 143 12.72 -28.87 1.80
N VAL A 144 12.18 -29.96 2.36
CA VAL A 144 10.87 -30.48 1.98
C VAL A 144 9.80 -29.65 2.67
N VAL A 145 9.03 -28.91 1.88
CA VAL A 145 7.92 -28.06 2.36
C VAL A 145 6.70 -28.92 2.67
N TYR A 146 6.44 -29.93 1.83
CA TYR A 146 5.34 -30.87 2.01
C TYR A 146 5.66 -32.22 1.36
N ASN A 147 5.26 -33.32 1.99
CA ASN A 147 5.37 -34.67 1.44
C ASN A 147 4.15 -35.49 1.81
N SER A 148 3.51 -36.10 0.80
CA SER A 148 2.43 -37.06 1.03
C SER A 148 2.91 -38.27 1.83
N ALA A 149 2.02 -38.83 2.65
CA ALA A 149 2.27 -40.07 3.40
C ALA A 149 2.37 -41.33 2.52
N SER A 150 2.29 -41.20 1.18
CA SER A 150 2.37 -42.34 0.29
C SER A 150 3.80 -42.90 0.27
N ALA A 151 3.89 -44.23 0.20
CA ALA A 151 5.18 -44.94 0.18
C ALA A 151 6.05 -44.56 -1.03
N TYR A 152 5.45 -44.01 -2.09
CA TYR A 152 6.13 -43.76 -3.36
C TYR A 152 6.99 -42.49 -3.33
N VAL A 153 6.50 -41.41 -2.72
CA VAL A 153 7.25 -40.15 -2.60
C VAL A 153 8.13 -40.16 -1.34
N SER A 154 7.75 -40.93 -0.33
CA SER A 154 8.53 -41.13 0.90
C SER A 154 9.71 -42.10 0.73
N ASP A 155 9.89 -42.70 -0.45
CA ASP A 155 11.04 -43.55 -0.77
C ASP A 155 12.31 -42.68 -0.91
N PRO A 156 13.37 -42.92 -0.10
CA PRO A 156 14.63 -42.17 -0.19
C PRO A 156 15.25 -42.19 -1.59
N ASP A 157 15.11 -43.28 -2.35
CA ASP A 157 15.68 -43.40 -3.69
C ASP A 157 14.93 -42.52 -4.70
N VAL A 158 13.60 -42.38 -4.53
CA VAL A 158 12.76 -41.50 -5.35
C VAL A 158 13.06 -40.05 -5.01
N TYR A 159 13.16 -39.72 -3.72
CA TYR A 159 13.52 -38.38 -3.28
C TYR A 159 14.90 -37.95 -3.80
N ALA A 160 15.92 -38.80 -3.67
CA ALA A 160 17.27 -38.51 -4.17
C ALA A 160 17.28 -38.22 -5.69
N LYS A 161 16.50 -38.99 -6.47
CA LYS A 161 16.34 -38.76 -7.91
C LYS A 161 15.67 -37.42 -8.20
N LEU A 162 14.64 -37.03 -7.45
CA LEU A 162 13.92 -35.78 -7.66
C LEU A 162 14.76 -34.57 -7.24
N ALA A 163 15.37 -34.61 -6.05
CA ALA A 163 16.19 -33.54 -5.53
C ALA A 163 17.43 -33.27 -6.40
N GLN A 164 18.13 -34.34 -6.83
CA GLN A 164 19.34 -34.19 -7.65
C GLN A 164 19.05 -33.70 -9.07
N ARG A 165 17.94 -34.16 -9.68
CA ARG A 165 17.63 -33.84 -11.09
C ARG A 165 16.97 -32.49 -11.29
N PHE A 166 16.25 -31.98 -10.30
CA PHE A 166 15.47 -30.74 -10.39
C PHE A 166 16.01 -29.66 -9.46
N SER A 167 17.35 -29.56 -9.37
CA SER A 167 18.07 -28.55 -8.59
C SER A 167 17.83 -27.12 -9.10
N THR A 168 18.46 -26.15 -8.45
CA THR A 168 18.43 -24.74 -8.88
C THR A 168 19.07 -24.56 -10.27
N ASP A 169 20.25 -25.13 -10.49
CA ASP A 169 20.97 -25.08 -11.78
C ASP A 169 20.16 -25.69 -12.93
N TRP A 170 19.33 -26.69 -12.64
CA TRP A 170 18.48 -27.32 -13.64
C TRP A 170 17.44 -26.33 -14.21
N LEU A 171 16.89 -25.43 -13.40
CA LEU A 171 15.91 -24.44 -13.85
C LEU A 171 16.54 -23.41 -14.79
N GLU A 172 17.82 -23.06 -14.60
CA GLU A 172 18.54 -22.13 -15.49
C GLU A 172 18.58 -22.64 -16.93
N HIS A 173 18.59 -23.97 -17.11
CA HIS A 173 18.66 -24.61 -18.43
C HIS A 173 17.28 -24.80 -19.08
N TRP A 174 16.23 -25.03 -18.29
CA TRP A 174 14.91 -25.45 -18.80
C TRP A 174 13.80 -24.42 -18.62
N GLY A 175 13.99 -23.40 -17.77
CA GLY A 175 13.02 -22.35 -17.47
C GLY A 175 11.94 -22.75 -16.46
N GLU A 176 11.05 -21.81 -16.15
CA GLU A 176 9.86 -22.09 -15.33
C GLU A 176 8.74 -22.69 -16.18
N GLY A 177 8.01 -23.67 -15.62
CA GLY A 177 6.93 -24.33 -16.35
C GLY A 177 6.47 -25.63 -15.73
N ILE A 178 5.77 -26.43 -16.54
CA ILE A 178 5.33 -27.78 -16.17
C ILE A 178 6.01 -28.80 -17.07
N TYR A 179 6.59 -29.82 -16.45
CA TYR A 179 7.29 -30.90 -17.15
C TYR A 179 6.69 -32.25 -16.79
N LEU A 180 6.54 -33.12 -17.77
CA LEU A 180 5.99 -34.47 -17.59
C LEU A 180 7.10 -35.43 -17.13
N LEU A 181 6.75 -36.33 -16.21
CA LEU A 181 7.64 -37.34 -15.66
C LEU A 181 7.20 -38.75 -16.05
N ASP A 182 8.15 -39.64 -16.34
CA ASP A 182 7.90 -41.07 -16.51
C ASP A 182 7.94 -41.85 -15.18
N SER A 183 7.93 -43.20 -15.25
CA SER A 183 8.01 -44.07 -14.07
C SER A 183 9.35 -44.00 -13.31
N ASP A 184 10.42 -43.56 -13.98
CA ASP A 184 11.76 -43.43 -13.42
C ASP A 184 12.08 -41.98 -13.01
N MET A 185 11.06 -41.11 -12.98
CA MET A 185 11.15 -39.68 -12.69
C MET A 185 12.07 -38.92 -13.67
N GLN A 186 12.07 -39.33 -14.94
CA GLN A 186 12.75 -38.61 -16.01
C GLN A 186 11.78 -37.74 -16.79
N MET A 187 12.29 -36.60 -17.26
CA MET A 187 11.51 -35.74 -18.13
C MET A 187 11.25 -36.38 -19.49
N ILE A 188 10.00 -36.32 -19.92
CA ILE A 188 9.58 -36.85 -21.20
C ILE A 188 8.70 -35.86 -21.96
N SER A 189 8.71 -35.96 -23.29
CA SER A 189 7.75 -35.24 -24.14
C SER A 189 6.54 -36.10 -24.53
N ASP A 190 6.66 -37.43 -24.44
CA ASP A 190 5.58 -38.35 -24.80
C ASP A 190 4.56 -38.53 -23.66
N ARG A 191 3.41 -37.85 -23.78
CA ARG A 191 2.32 -37.90 -22.80
C ARG A 191 1.78 -39.31 -22.53
N LYS A 192 1.90 -40.26 -23.46
CA LYS A 192 1.37 -41.63 -23.24
C LYS A 192 2.13 -42.38 -22.14
N LYS A 193 3.38 -42.00 -21.89
CA LYS A 193 4.26 -42.59 -20.87
C LYS A 193 4.28 -41.82 -19.56
N ALA A 194 3.58 -40.68 -19.48
CA ALA A 194 3.59 -39.82 -18.30
C ALA A 194 2.94 -40.51 -17.09
N ARG A 195 3.60 -40.36 -15.94
CA ARG A 195 3.22 -40.85 -14.60
C ARG A 195 3.17 -39.75 -13.55
N GLY A 196 3.64 -38.55 -13.87
CA GLY A 196 3.49 -37.39 -13.03
C GLY A 196 3.84 -36.11 -13.77
N ILE A 197 3.77 -35.01 -13.05
CA ILE A 197 4.26 -33.71 -13.47
C ILE A 197 5.11 -33.09 -12.38
N VAL A 198 6.03 -32.22 -12.78
CA VAL A 198 6.66 -31.24 -11.90
C VAL A 198 6.26 -29.85 -12.36
N VAL A 199 5.73 -29.05 -11.44
CA VAL A 199 5.54 -27.61 -11.59
C VAL A 199 6.76 -26.93 -10.99
N ALA A 200 7.55 -26.28 -11.83
CA ALA A 200 8.78 -25.59 -11.44
C ALA A 200 8.58 -24.08 -11.56
N TYR A 201 8.60 -23.38 -10.43
CA TYR A 201 8.43 -21.92 -10.37
C TYR A 201 9.34 -21.35 -9.28
N SER A 202 10.21 -20.40 -9.62
CA SER A 202 11.24 -19.89 -8.71
C SER A 202 11.99 -21.05 -8.02
N SER A 203 12.08 -21.08 -6.69
CA SER A 203 12.68 -22.17 -5.93
C SER A 203 11.71 -23.29 -5.53
N ALA A 204 10.43 -23.19 -5.89
CA ALA A 204 9.47 -24.24 -5.62
C ALA A 204 9.57 -25.35 -6.68
N ARG A 205 9.61 -26.61 -6.22
CA ARG A 205 9.43 -27.80 -7.06
C ARG A 205 8.25 -28.59 -6.53
N PHE A 206 7.17 -28.58 -7.31
CA PHE A 206 5.91 -29.21 -6.92
C PHE A 206 5.64 -30.41 -7.81
N PHE A 207 5.94 -31.59 -7.29
CA PHE A 207 5.78 -32.86 -7.96
C PHE A 207 4.38 -33.41 -7.65
N ILE A 208 3.61 -33.71 -8.70
CA ILE A 208 2.32 -34.39 -8.60
C ILE A 208 2.43 -35.69 -9.39
N ILE A 209 2.47 -36.81 -8.67
CA ILE A 209 2.60 -38.14 -9.23
C ILE A 209 1.22 -38.79 -9.27
N CYS A 210 0.78 -39.17 -10.46
CA CYS A 210 -0.56 -39.65 -10.70
C CYS A 210 -0.59 -40.64 -11.88
N ARG A 211 -1.14 -41.83 -11.64
CA ARG A 211 -1.15 -42.93 -12.65
C ARG A 211 -1.95 -42.59 -13.91
N TYR A 212 -2.94 -41.72 -13.79
CA TYR A 212 -3.85 -41.34 -14.87
C TYR A 212 -3.53 -39.96 -15.46
N ILE A 213 -2.39 -39.35 -15.15
CA ILE A 213 -2.01 -38.01 -15.67
C ILE A 213 -2.08 -37.93 -17.22
N ARG A 214 -1.86 -39.06 -17.90
CA ARG A 214 -2.01 -39.20 -19.36
C ARG A 214 -3.44 -38.97 -19.89
N ALA A 215 -4.45 -39.10 -19.04
CA ALA A 215 -5.86 -38.84 -19.32
C ALA A 215 -6.24 -37.37 -19.10
N VAL A 216 -5.57 -36.66 -18.19
CA VAL A 216 -5.82 -35.24 -17.85
C VAL A 216 -5.52 -34.34 -19.03
N GLU A 217 -6.49 -33.55 -19.46
CA GLU A 217 -6.40 -32.71 -20.65
C GLU A 217 -5.26 -31.66 -20.61
N PRO A 218 -4.53 -31.44 -21.73
CA PRO A 218 -3.38 -30.54 -21.74
C PRO A 218 -3.71 -29.09 -21.37
N GLU A 219 -4.94 -28.64 -21.62
CA GLU A 219 -5.41 -27.28 -21.39
C GLU A 219 -5.40 -26.90 -19.89
N ILE A 220 -5.42 -27.90 -19.00
CA ILE A 220 -5.36 -27.70 -17.54
C ILE A 220 -3.96 -27.32 -17.06
N PHE A 221 -2.89 -27.82 -17.69
CA PHE A 221 -1.53 -27.57 -17.19
C PHE A 221 -1.14 -26.08 -17.22
N PRO A 222 -1.37 -25.31 -18.30
CA PRO A 222 -1.10 -23.87 -18.29
C PRO A 222 -1.92 -23.11 -17.22
N GLN A 223 -3.15 -23.55 -16.96
CA GLN A 223 -4.00 -22.95 -15.91
C GLN A 223 -3.43 -23.25 -14.52
N LEU A 224 -3.02 -24.50 -14.28
CA LEU A 224 -2.35 -24.91 -13.04
C LEU A 224 -1.10 -24.08 -12.80
N PHE A 225 -0.24 -23.95 -13.80
CA PHE A 225 1.00 -23.17 -13.69
C PHE A 225 0.70 -21.70 -13.35
N THR A 226 -0.27 -21.11 -14.05
CA THR A 226 -0.67 -19.71 -13.84
C THR A 226 -1.21 -19.50 -12.42
N GLU A 227 -2.11 -20.36 -11.94
CA GLU A 227 -2.68 -20.21 -10.59
C GLU A 227 -1.67 -20.54 -9.48
N PHE A 228 -0.76 -21.48 -9.72
CA PHE A 228 0.36 -21.77 -8.82
C PHE A 228 1.28 -20.55 -8.69
N LYS A 229 1.65 -19.91 -9.80
CA LYS A 229 2.39 -18.64 -9.79
C LYS A 229 1.63 -17.52 -9.05
N ASN A 230 0.32 -17.39 -9.30
CA ASN A 230 -0.52 -16.40 -8.63
C ASN A 230 -0.59 -16.64 -7.12
N TYR A 231 -0.60 -17.91 -6.67
CA TYR A 231 -0.55 -18.27 -5.26
C TYR A 231 0.73 -17.73 -4.59
N PHE A 232 1.92 -18.00 -5.14
CA PHE A 232 3.17 -17.49 -4.56
C PHE A 232 3.24 -15.96 -4.56
N GLY A 233 2.70 -15.29 -5.59
CA GLY A 233 2.61 -13.83 -5.59
C GLY A 233 1.73 -13.28 -4.46
N ARG A 234 0.62 -13.97 -4.15
CA ARG A 234 -0.31 -13.59 -3.07
C ARG A 234 0.27 -13.89 -1.69
N GLU A 235 0.85 -15.06 -1.50
CA GLU A 235 1.49 -15.46 -0.24
C GLU A 235 2.62 -14.49 0.12
N ARG A 236 3.46 -14.11 -0.86
CA ARG A 236 4.52 -13.11 -0.66
C ARG A 236 3.95 -11.74 -0.28
N THR A 237 2.94 -11.28 -1.02
CA THR A 237 2.30 -9.98 -0.75
C THR A 237 1.67 -9.96 0.64
N LEU A 238 0.94 -11.00 1.02
CA LEU A 238 0.29 -11.08 2.33
C LEU A 238 1.33 -11.12 3.45
N SER A 239 2.40 -11.91 3.31
CA SER A 239 3.49 -11.98 4.28
C SER A 239 4.17 -10.63 4.47
N GLN A 240 4.41 -9.89 3.38
CA GLN A 240 4.95 -8.53 3.45
C GLN A 240 4.00 -7.56 4.15
N LEU A 241 2.70 -7.64 3.87
CA LEU A 241 1.68 -6.80 4.52
C LEU A 241 1.59 -7.08 6.03
N LEU A 242 1.63 -8.35 6.43
CA LEU A 242 1.64 -8.74 7.85
C LEU A 242 2.90 -8.20 8.54
N TYR A 243 4.08 -8.38 7.93
CA TYR A 243 5.33 -7.83 8.45
C TYR A 243 5.27 -6.31 8.63
N TYR A 244 4.79 -5.56 7.61
CA TYR A 244 4.65 -4.11 7.72
C TYR A 244 3.61 -3.70 8.77
N SER A 245 2.53 -4.47 8.92
CA SER A 245 1.52 -4.22 9.95
C SER A 245 2.08 -4.41 11.36
N GLU A 246 2.84 -5.48 11.59
CA GLU A 246 3.51 -5.72 12.88
C GLU A 246 4.50 -4.61 13.20
N LEU A 247 5.36 -4.26 12.24
CA LEU A 247 6.31 -3.16 12.38
C LEU A 247 5.60 -1.84 12.68
N ALA A 248 4.52 -1.50 11.97
CA ALA A 248 3.75 -0.29 12.21
C ALA A 248 3.13 -0.26 13.62
N GLN A 249 2.68 -1.41 14.15
CA GLN A 249 2.20 -1.50 15.53
C GLN A 249 3.33 -1.24 16.55
N GLU A 250 4.51 -1.82 16.35
CA GLU A 250 5.67 -1.56 17.21
C GLU A 250 6.04 -0.07 17.21
N TRP A 251 6.11 0.56 16.03
CA TRP A 251 6.36 2.00 15.91
C TRP A 251 5.30 2.86 16.62
N GLN A 252 4.03 2.45 16.57
CA GLN A 252 2.95 3.14 17.28
C GLN A 252 3.10 3.02 18.81
N MET A 253 3.53 1.85 19.32
CA MET A 253 3.79 1.69 20.76
C MET A 253 4.93 2.58 21.24
N VAL A 254 5.99 2.69 20.44
CA VAL A 254 7.13 3.57 20.71
C VAL A 254 6.68 5.04 20.71
N ALA A 255 5.88 5.46 19.73
CA ALA A 255 5.28 6.79 19.68
C ALA A 255 4.43 7.12 20.91
N ASN A 256 3.56 6.20 21.31
CA ASN A 256 2.72 6.37 22.50
C ASN A 256 3.58 6.48 23.78
N THR A 257 4.67 5.73 23.86
CA THR A 257 5.63 5.79 24.97
C THR A 257 6.33 7.14 24.99
N GLN A 258 6.78 7.63 23.83
CA GLN A 258 7.39 8.94 23.72
C GLN A 258 6.44 10.06 24.16
N HIS A 259 5.18 10.00 23.73
CA HIS A 259 4.16 10.97 24.10
C HIS A 259 4.01 11.13 25.62
N ALA A 260 4.30 10.09 26.42
CA ALA A 260 4.26 10.18 27.87
C ALA A 260 5.34 11.11 28.46
N PHE A 261 6.43 11.39 27.73
CA PHE A 261 7.42 12.39 28.13
C PHE A 261 6.91 13.81 27.92
N LEU A 262 5.99 14.05 26.99
CA LEU A 262 5.41 15.37 26.75
C LEU A 262 4.26 15.68 27.73
N PRO A 263 3.93 16.96 27.96
CA PRO A 263 2.79 17.34 28.78
C PRO A 263 1.49 16.76 28.24
N GLN A 264 0.78 15.96 29.04
CA GLN A 264 -0.52 15.37 28.65
C GLN A 264 -1.64 16.41 28.59
N LYS A 265 -1.50 17.47 29.40
CA LYS A 265 -2.40 18.61 29.46
C LYS A 265 -1.57 19.84 29.73
N ILE A 266 -1.93 20.94 29.09
CA ILE A 266 -1.32 22.24 29.38
C ILE A 266 -1.90 22.72 30.71
N PRO A 267 -1.06 23.14 31.67
CA PRO A 267 -1.54 23.61 32.96
C PRO A 267 -2.42 24.85 32.77
N ALA A 268 -3.49 24.95 33.55
CA ALA A 268 -4.29 26.16 33.62
C ALA A 268 -3.49 27.22 34.38
N LEU A 269 -3.22 28.35 33.73
CA LEU A 269 -2.46 29.46 34.28
C LEU A 269 -3.35 30.70 34.36
N ASP A 270 -3.42 31.33 35.52
CA ASP A 270 -4.34 32.46 35.74
C ASP A 270 -3.95 33.69 34.90
N LYS A 271 -2.65 33.94 34.75
CA LYS A 271 -2.09 35.15 34.12
C LYS A 271 -1.49 34.91 32.73
N LEU A 272 -1.45 33.66 32.27
CA LEU A 272 -0.89 33.28 30.97
C LEU A 272 -1.91 32.48 30.16
N GLU A 273 -1.94 32.70 28.85
CA GLU A 273 -2.55 31.80 27.88
C GLU A 273 -1.44 31.07 27.15
N VAL A 274 -1.61 29.76 26.94
CA VAL A 274 -0.63 28.92 26.26
C VAL A 274 -1.31 28.22 25.10
N GLY A 275 -0.72 28.35 23.92
CA GLY A 275 -1.12 27.67 22.70
C GLY A 275 0.04 26.84 22.16
N ILE A 276 -0.24 25.60 21.78
CA ILE A 276 0.77 24.68 21.29
C ILE A 276 0.30 24.01 20.02
N TYR A 277 1.17 23.99 19.03
CA TYR A 277 1.08 23.11 17.88
C TYR A 277 2.29 22.20 17.89
N PHE A 278 2.07 20.88 17.93
CA PHE A 278 3.12 19.88 17.93
C PHE A 278 2.78 18.82 16.88
N ARG A 279 3.67 18.68 15.90
CA ARG A 279 3.51 17.74 14.79
C ARG A 279 4.83 17.03 14.51
N PRO A 280 4.96 15.78 14.93
CA PRO A 280 6.03 14.89 14.48
C PRO A 280 5.99 14.69 12.95
N LEU A 281 7.16 14.61 12.31
CA LEU A 281 7.33 14.28 10.90
C LEU A 281 7.05 12.79 10.64
N VAL A 282 7.59 11.94 11.51
CA VAL A 282 7.34 10.50 11.58
C VAL A 282 6.71 10.19 12.94
N ASN A 283 6.26 8.96 13.21
CA ASN A 283 5.51 8.62 14.43
C ASN A 283 6.11 9.14 15.76
N VAL A 284 7.41 9.48 15.79
CA VAL A 284 8.12 10.10 16.93
C VAL A 284 8.87 11.36 16.49
N SER A 285 9.16 12.26 17.43
CA SER A 285 9.82 13.55 17.16
C SER A 285 11.08 13.83 18.00
N GLY A 286 12.08 14.53 17.45
CA GLY A 286 13.19 15.11 18.21
C GLY A 286 12.76 16.33 19.04
N ASP A 287 11.77 17.07 18.54
CA ASP A 287 11.19 18.23 19.21
C ASP A 287 10.54 17.90 20.55
N TYR A 288 10.60 18.86 21.45
CA TYR A 288 9.90 18.83 22.73
C TYR A 288 9.51 20.20 23.24
N TYR A 289 8.54 20.18 24.15
CA TYR A 289 8.12 21.34 24.91
C TYR A 289 7.66 20.93 26.30
N ASP A 290 7.68 21.88 27.23
CA ASP A 290 7.07 21.74 28.55
C ASP A 290 6.64 23.10 29.13
N ILE A 291 5.66 23.07 30.01
CA ILE A 291 5.18 24.22 30.77
C ILE A 291 5.05 23.78 32.22
N ILE A 292 5.97 24.26 33.05
CA ILE A 292 6.11 23.86 34.45
C ILE A 292 5.78 25.08 35.34
N PRO A 293 4.59 25.13 35.96
CA PRO A 293 4.27 26.12 36.98
C PRO A 293 5.17 25.88 38.19
N ILE A 294 5.84 26.94 38.68
CA ILE A 294 6.70 26.87 39.86
C ILE A 294 5.94 27.35 41.10
N ASP A 295 5.25 28.48 40.96
CA ASP A 295 4.35 29.07 41.96
C ASP A 295 3.21 29.83 41.26
N GLU A 296 2.46 30.66 42.00
CA GLU A 296 1.33 31.45 41.46
C GLU A 296 1.73 32.46 40.38
N ASP A 297 2.98 32.93 40.40
CA ASP A 297 3.48 34.02 39.57
C ASP A 297 4.53 33.58 38.56
N LYS A 298 5.24 32.47 38.83
CA LYS A 298 6.37 31.98 38.06
C LYS A 298 6.05 30.71 37.28
N THR A 299 6.38 30.72 36.00
CA THR A 299 6.24 29.57 35.11
C THR A 299 7.51 29.38 34.28
N LEU A 300 8.05 28.17 34.27
CA LEU A 300 9.13 27.76 33.38
C LEU A 300 8.53 27.19 32.10
N ILE A 301 8.90 27.77 30.97
CA ILE A 301 8.59 27.24 29.64
C ILE A 301 9.86 26.66 29.02
N ILE A 302 9.68 25.56 28.31
CA ILE A 302 10.75 24.78 27.69
C ILE A 302 10.31 24.50 26.27
N THR A 303 11.19 24.75 25.31
CA THR A 303 11.06 24.23 23.95
C THR A 303 12.45 23.86 23.47
N GLY A 304 12.57 22.78 22.72
CA GLY A 304 13.84 22.43 22.10
C GLY A 304 13.68 21.37 21.03
N ASP A 305 14.79 21.09 20.38
CA ASP A 305 14.92 20.06 19.37
C ASP A 305 16.25 19.31 19.56
N VAL A 306 16.22 18.01 19.29
CA VAL A 306 17.39 17.14 19.33
C VAL A 306 17.83 16.83 17.91
N SER A 307 19.12 17.08 17.66
CA SER A 307 19.78 16.72 16.40
C SER A 307 19.43 15.32 15.84
N GLY A 308 19.06 15.30 14.57
CA GLY A 308 18.62 14.12 13.84
C GLY A 308 17.10 13.90 13.96
N LYS A 309 16.62 12.73 13.54
CA LYS A 309 15.17 12.45 13.49
C LYS A 309 14.86 11.04 14.00
N GLY A 310 13.58 10.77 14.22
CA GLY A 310 13.10 9.44 14.56
C GLY A 310 13.44 9.02 15.99
N LEU A 311 13.59 7.70 16.20
CA LEU A 311 13.66 7.11 17.54
C LEU A 311 14.89 7.56 18.35
N ALA A 312 16.04 7.74 17.71
CA ALA A 312 17.26 8.15 18.44
C ALA A 312 17.12 9.56 19.04
N ALA A 313 16.58 10.51 18.27
CA ALA A 313 16.32 11.87 18.75
C ALA A 313 15.23 11.86 19.84
N ALA A 314 14.18 11.07 19.65
CA ALA A 314 13.09 10.87 20.60
C ALA A 314 13.54 10.38 22.00
N LEU A 315 14.53 9.48 22.05
CA LEU A 315 15.06 8.96 23.31
C LEU A 315 15.88 10.02 24.06
N VAL A 316 16.75 10.74 23.34
CA VAL A 316 17.53 11.84 23.92
C VAL A 316 16.60 12.95 24.41
N MET A 317 15.55 13.27 23.66
CA MET A 317 14.50 14.20 24.07
C MET A 317 13.90 13.80 25.42
N GLY A 318 13.56 12.51 25.60
CA GLY A 318 13.08 11.99 26.88
C GLY A 318 14.07 12.16 28.03
N VAL A 319 15.39 12.04 27.76
CA VAL A 319 16.44 12.32 28.76
C VAL A 319 16.46 13.81 29.12
N VAL A 320 16.36 14.71 28.14
CA VAL A 320 16.35 16.17 28.37
C VAL A 320 15.16 16.57 29.24
N VAL A 321 13.95 16.23 28.81
CA VAL A 321 12.71 16.62 29.49
C VAL A 321 12.68 16.06 30.91
N ASN A 322 13.03 14.79 31.11
CA ASN A 322 13.05 14.20 32.45
C ASN A 322 14.12 14.82 33.34
N THR A 323 15.31 15.12 32.81
CA THR A 323 16.38 15.78 33.58
C THR A 323 15.87 17.11 34.14
N ILE A 324 15.20 17.92 33.32
CA ILE A 324 14.64 19.19 33.79
C ILE A 324 13.50 18.96 34.80
N ARG A 325 12.60 18.01 34.54
CA ARG A 325 11.47 17.70 35.44
C ARG A 325 11.86 17.22 36.82
N ILE A 326 12.94 16.45 36.96
CA ILE A 326 13.35 15.91 38.27
C ILE A 326 14.17 16.91 39.10
N MET A 327 14.78 17.93 38.49
CA MET A 327 15.59 18.91 39.22
C MET A 327 14.76 19.77 40.17
N GLU A 328 15.06 19.78 41.46
CA GLU A 328 14.23 20.49 42.45
C GLU A 328 14.11 22.00 42.19
N ASN A 329 15.23 22.68 41.92
CA ASN A 329 15.25 24.12 41.68
C ASN A 329 15.03 24.46 40.20
N LYS A 330 13.78 24.72 39.84
CA LYS A 330 13.39 25.11 38.47
C LYS A 330 13.75 26.56 38.11
N GLU A 331 14.14 27.40 39.08
CA GLU A 331 14.52 28.79 38.82
C GLU A 331 16.00 28.96 38.45
N ASP A 332 16.83 27.93 38.68
CA ASP A 332 18.25 27.91 38.32
C ASP A 332 18.44 27.44 36.88
N LEU A 333 18.17 28.35 35.93
CA LEU A 333 18.28 28.05 34.50
C LEU A 333 19.68 27.60 34.08
N ALA A 334 20.73 28.14 34.70
CA ALA A 334 22.10 27.72 34.42
C ALA A 334 22.35 26.28 34.90
N GLY A 335 21.91 25.95 36.11
CA GLY A 335 21.95 24.60 36.65
C GLY A 335 21.18 23.59 35.79
N LEU A 336 19.98 23.96 35.30
CA LEU A 336 19.19 23.13 34.38
C LEU A 336 19.97 22.79 33.11
N ILE A 337 20.58 23.79 32.47
CA ILE A 337 21.37 23.61 31.23
C ILE A 337 22.58 22.69 31.47
N LEU A 338 23.34 22.93 32.54
CA LEU A 338 24.50 22.11 32.87
C LEU A 338 24.12 20.65 33.21
N ALA A 339 22.98 20.44 33.86
CA ALA A 339 22.48 19.10 34.13
C ALA A 339 22.08 18.36 32.85
N VAL A 340 21.42 19.05 31.91
CA VAL A 340 21.07 18.50 30.60
C VAL A 340 22.33 18.17 29.78
N ASP A 341 23.30 19.09 29.73
CA ASP A 341 24.59 18.86 29.05
C ASP A 341 25.26 17.58 29.56
N SER A 342 25.36 17.47 30.89
CA SER A 342 25.96 16.32 31.55
C SER A 342 25.16 15.04 31.31
N ALA A 343 23.83 15.10 31.25
CA ALA A 343 22.98 13.96 30.98
C ALA A 343 23.17 13.42 29.57
N ILE A 344 23.20 14.30 28.55
CA ILE A 344 23.44 13.89 27.16
C ILE A 344 24.86 13.34 27.00
N LYS A 345 25.89 14.03 27.51
CA LYS A 345 27.29 13.57 27.41
C LYS A 345 27.51 12.18 28.02
N ARG A 346 26.84 11.87 29.14
CA ARG A 346 26.89 10.55 29.78
C ARG A 346 26.30 9.41 28.93
N MET A 347 25.46 9.71 27.94
CA MET A 347 24.96 8.71 27.01
C MET A 347 26.05 8.22 26.04
N ASN A 348 27.14 8.98 25.89
CA ASN A 348 28.27 8.67 25.02
C ASN A 348 27.86 8.43 23.55
N LEU A 349 26.89 9.22 23.08
CA LEU A 349 26.48 9.27 21.67
C LEU A 349 27.33 10.32 20.95
N LEU A 350 28.03 9.93 19.88
CA LEU A 350 29.06 10.75 19.24
C LEU A 350 28.51 11.94 18.44
N ASP A 351 27.20 11.99 18.20
CA ASP A 351 26.56 12.92 17.26
C ASP A 351 25.20 13.43 17.75
N LYS A 352 24.97 13.44 19.08
CA LYS A 352 23.72 13.94 19.67
C LYS A 352 23.93 15.17 20.54
N TYR A 353 23.27 16.24 20.13
CA TYR A 353 23.11 17.48 20.87
C TYR A 353 21.66 17.95 20.78
N THR A 354 21.30 18.92 21.62
CA THR A 354 20.00 19.59 21.59
C THR A 354 20.17 21.11 21.55
N VAL A 355 19.29 21.76 20.79
CA VAL A 355 19.01 23.19 20.94
C VAL A 355 17.84 23.33 21.91
N VAL A 356 17.91 24.29 22.82
CA VAL A 356 16.88 24.46 23.85
C VAL A 356 16.70 25.91 24.25
N PHE A 357 15.45 26.32 24.39
CA PHE A 357 15.05 27.56 25.02
C PHE A 357 14.42 27.27 26.38
N LEU A 358 14.99 27.86 27.43
CA LEU A 358 14.41 27.89 28.77
C LEU A 358 13.97 29.32 29.10
N GLY A 359 12.68 29.53 29.34
CA GLY A 359 12.12 30.82 29.73
C GLY A 359 11.44 30.76 31.10
N LEU A 360 11.96 31.49 32.08
CA LEU A 360 11.32 31.70 33.37
C LEU A 360 10.53 33.00 33.33
N ILE A 361 9.21 32.89 33.19
CA ILE A 361 8.28 34.02 33.19
C ILE A 361 7.86 34.31 34.63
N ASP A 362 8.09 35.53 35.09
CA ASP A 362 7.60 36.05 36.37
C ASP A 362 6.54 37.13 36.09
N THR A 363 5.28 36.78 36.32
CA THR A 363 4.12 37.64 36.06
C THR A 363 3.88 38.68 37.15
N LYS A 364 4.57 38.58 38.29
CA LYS A 364 4.53 39.60 39.36
C LYS A 364 5.58 40.67 39.13
N ALA A 365 6.80 40.27 38.81
CA ALA A 365 7.89 41.18 38.45
C ALA A 365 7.77 41.69 37.00
N MET A 366 6.87 41.10 36.19
CA MET A 366 6.65 41.41 34.78
C MET A 366 7.94 41.34 33.96
N LYS A 367 8.62 40.19 34.05
CA LYS A 367 9.89 39.94 33.35
C LYS A 367 10.05 38.48 32.97
N ILE A 368 10.87 38.24 31.95
CA ILE A 368 11.33 36.91 31.56
C ILE A 368 12.85 36.84 31.77
N ARG A 369 13.30 35.81 32.48
CA ARG A 369 14.70 35.37 32.49
C ARG A 369 14.83 34.17 31.57
N TYR A 370 15.85 34.13 30.72
CA TYR A 370 15.97 33.03 29.76
C TYR A 370 17.41 32.60 29.47
N VAL A 371 17.52 31.37 29.00
CA VAL A 371 18.69 30.83 28.31
C VAL A 371 18.22 30.31 26.96
N ASN A 372 18.80 30.82 25.88
CA ASN A 372 18.62 30.30 24.53
C ASN A 372 19.93 29.63 24.11
N ALA A 373 19.91 28.30 24.09
CA ALA A 373 21.01 27.45 23.66
C ALA A 373 20.87 27.10 22.18
N SER A 374 21.29 28.04 21.32
CA SER A 374 21.33 27.88 19.85
C SER A 374 20.01 27.55 19.16
N MET A 375 18.86 27.83 19.79
CA MET A 375 17.56 27.75 19.12
C MET A 375 17.30 29.04 18.33
N GLU A 376 16.61 28.93 17.19
CA GLU A 376 16.15 30.08 16.41
C GLU A 376 15.42 31.07 17.31
N ALA A 377 15.76 32.36 17.19
CA ALA A 377 15.50 33.33 18.26
C ALA A 377 13.99 33.49 18.54
N PRO A 378 13.51 33.13 19.75
CA PRO A 378 12.12 33.39 20.10
C PRO A 378 11.80 34.88 20.08
N MET A 379 10.56 35.21 19.73
CA MET A 379 10.16 36.60 19.52
C MET A 379 9.05 37.01 20.49
N ILE A 380 9.24 38.15 21.16
CA ILE A 380 8.19 38.83 21.93
C ILE A 380 7.57 39.94 21.08
N PHE A 381 6.25 39.88 20.91
CA PHE A 381 5.45 40.87 20.23
C PHE A 381 4.73 41.73 21.27
N THR A 382 5.20 42.96 21.44
CA THR A 382 4.63 43.94 22.37
C THR A 382 3.78 44.95 21.62
N ARG A 383 2.53 45.15 22.06
CA ARG A 383 1.64 46.16 21.49
C ARG A 383 2.16 47.57 21.78
N ALA A 384 2.36 48.37 20.74
CA ALA A 384 2.76 49.77 20.79
C ALA A 384 1.77 50.64 19.98
N ALA A 385 1.95 51.97 20.01
CA ALA A 385 1.06 52.92 19.33
C ALA A 385 1.04 52.74 17.80
N GLU A 386 2.18 52.37 17.20
CA GLU A 386 2.37 52.21 15.75
C GLU A 386 2.21 50.75 15.28
N GLY A 387 1.72 49.85 16.14
CA GLY A 387 1.61 48.41 15.86
C GLY A 387 2.38 47.55 16.85
N TYR A 388 2.78 46.34 16.46
CA TYR A 388 3.54 45.44 17.32
C TYR A 388 5.04 45.66 17.15
N LYS A 389 5.73 45.93 18.26
CA LYS A 389 7.19 45.93 18.33
C LYS A 389 7.67 44.51 18.62
N VAL A 390 8.61 44.04 17.83
CA VAL A 390 9.23 42.71 17.99
C VAL A 390 10.51 42.84 18.79
N LYS A 391 10.71 41.97 19.78
CA LYS A 391 11.93 41.86 20.58
C LYS A 391 12.42 40.41 20.48
N PRO A 392 13.53 40.14 19.77
CA PRO A 392 14.11 38.81 19.74
C PRO A 392 14.76 38.47 21.09
N LEU A 393 14.76 37.18 21.40
CA LEU A 393 15.46 36.55 22.52
C LEU A 393 16.66 35.77 21.96
N ASP A 394 17.70 36.53 21.62
CA ASP A 394 18.90 36.03 20.93
C ASP A 394 19.58 34.89 21.69
N SER A 395 20.26 34.01 20.96
CA SER A 395 21.07 32.94 21.53
C SER A 395 22.15 33.51 22.47
N ASN A 396 22.23 32.95 23.68
CA ASN A 396 23.20 33.33 24.70
C ASN A 396 23.95 32.12 25.29
N CYS A 397 23.75 30.94 24.74
CA CYS A 397 24.42 29.69 25.07
C CYS A 397 24.65 28.88 23.78
N SER A 398 25.69 28.07 23.75
CA SER A 398 25.93 27.15 22.63
C SER A 398 25.00 25.93 22.71
N VAL A 399 25.01 25.09 21.67
CA VAL A 399 24.30 23.80 21.65
C VAL A 399 24.70 22.91 22.83
N ILE A 400 23.75 22.13 23.34
CA ILE A 400 23.92 21.36 24.58
C ILE A 400 24.23 19.89 24.28
N GLY A 401 25.19 19.30 24.99
CA GLY A 401 25.50 17.87 24.94
C GLY A 401 26.72 17.48 24.12
N ILE A 402 27.31 18.40 23.36
CA ILE A 402 28.50 18.13 22.52
C ILE A 402 29.65 19.11 22.76
N ILE A 403 29.37 20.41 22.91
CA ILE A 403 30.38 21.44 23.18
C ILE A 403 30.56 21.58 24.70
N ASP A 404 31.78 21.82 25.16
CA ASP A 404 32.04 22.11 26.57
C ASP A 404 31.55 23.50 26.95
N ILE A 405 30.83 23.58 28.07
CA ILE A 405 30.15 24.79 28.54
C ILE A 405 30.85 25.26 29.81
N ASP A 406 31.67 26.31 29.69
CA ASP A 406 32.38 26.89 30.83
C ASP A 406 31.46 27.70 31.76
N SER A 407 30.50 28.43 31.16
CA SER A 407 29.53 29.24 31.90
C SER A 407 28.24 29.42 31.10
N VAL A 408 27.11 29.47 31.79
CA VAL A 408 25.79 29.70 31.18
C VAL A 408 25.31 31.11 31.56
N ALA A 409 25.16 31.98 30.57
CA ALA A 409 24.62 33.32 30.77
C ALA A 409 23.09 33.30 30.83
N VAL A 410 22.51 33.97 31.83
CA VAL A 410 21.05 34.15 31.94
C VAL A 410 20.71 35.58 31.56
N ALA A 411 19.96 35.76 30.47
CA ALA A 411 19.50 37.06 30.02
C ALA A 411 18.13 37.41 30.63
N GLU A 412 17.82 38.70 30.71
CA GLU A 412 16.53 39.18 31.24
C GLU A 412 15.92 40.22 30.28
N LYS A 413 14.60 40.17 30.11
CA LYS A 413 13.83 41.18 29.37
C LYS A 413 12.55 41.55 30.11
N PRO A 414 12.12 42.82 30.08
CA PRO A 414 10.83 43.23 30.64
C PRO A 414 9.67 42.73 29.78
N LEU A 415 8.61 42.30 30.46
CA LEU A 415 7.34 41.91 29.87
C LEU A 415 6.27 42.97 30.14
N TYR A 416 5.28 43.03 29.25
CA TYR A 416 4.12 43.92 29.34
C TYR A 416 2.83 43.11 29.19
N ARG A 417 1.72 43.63 29.73
CA ARG A 417 0.40 43.02 29.55
C ARG A 417 0.10 42.90 28.05
N ASN A 418 -0.53 41.80 27.64
CA ASN A 418 -0.77 41.45 26.24
C ASN A 418 0.49 41.19 25.40
N ASP A 419 1.67 41.06 25.99
CA ASP A 419 2.84 40.54 25.26
C ASP A 419 2.56 39.10 24.82
N LEU A 420 2.89 38.82 23.56
CA LEU A 420 2.88 37.48 22.98
C LEU A 420 4.31 37.03 22.75
N LEU A 421 4.71 35.94 23.39
CA LEU A 421 5.94 35.22 23.10
C LEU A 421 5.64 34.08 22.12
N VAL A 422 6.39 34.01 21.03
CA VAL A 422 6.33 32.92 20.05
C VAL A 422 7.69 32.25 19.98
N ILE A 423 7.69 30.93 20.11
CA ILE A 423 8.86 30.05 19.95
C ILE A 423 8.49 29.02 18.88
N THR A 424 9.37 28.84 17.88
CA THR A 424 9.22 27.81 16.85
C THR A 424 10.50 27.00 16.72
N THR A 425 10.39 25.69 16.52
CA THR A 425 11.51 24.87 16.02
C THR A 425 11.73 25.14 14.54
N ASP A 426 12.82 24.61 13.99
CA ASP A 426 13.29 24.83 12.61
C ASP A 426 12.28 24.39 11.53
N GLY A 427 11.38 23.46 11.85
CA GLY A 427 10.33 22.97 10.96
C GLY A 427 9.34 24.03 10.45
N ILE A 428 9.34 25.26 10.97
CA ILE A 428 8.61 26.42 10.42
C ILE A 428 9.51 27.38 9.63
N PRO A 429 10.54 28.02 10.23
CA PRO A 429 11.34 29.02 9.54
C PRO A 429 12.08 28.45 8.33
N GLU A 430 12.51 27.18 8.35
CA GLU A 430 13.22 26.54 7.23
C GLU A 430 12.28 26.01 6.12
N ILE A 431 10.96 26.25 6.21
CA ILE A 431 10.04 25.87 5.14
C ILE A 431 10.32 26.72 3.91
N THR A 432 10.57 26.05 2.79
CA THR A 432 10.84 26.70 1.50
C THR A 432 9.61 26.80 0.60
N ASN A 433 9.45 27.94 -0.08
CA ASN A 433 8.49 28.11 -1.18
C ASN A 433 8.95 27.43 -2.49
N GLU A 434 8.20 27.61 -3.59
CA GLU A 434 8.54 27.05 -4.92
C GLU A 434 9.87 27.58 -5.49
N GLU A 435 10.30 28.77 -5.06
CA GLU A 435 11.56 29.41 -5.45
C GLU A 435 12.75 28.97 -4.58
N GLY A 436 12.50 28.14 -3.55
CA GLY A 436 13.53 27.66 -2.62
C GLY A 436 13.90 28.68 -1.53
N VAL A 437 13.11 29.73 -1.33
CA VAL A 437 13.33 30.75 -0.28
C VAL A 437 12.68 30.27 1.02
N GLU A 438 13.44 30.31 2.11
CA GLU A 438 12.98 29.95 3.46
C GLU A 438 12.01 31.00 4.02
N LEU A 439 11.03 30.54 4.81
CA LEU A 439 10.00 31.39 5.39
C LEU A 439 10.59 32.36 6.43
N GLY A 440 11.51 31.90 7.27
CA GLY A 440 12.12 32.67 8.36
C GLY A 440 12.92 33.88 7.89
N ASP A 441 13.55 33.77 6.73
CA ASP A 441 14.34 34.85 6.09
C ASP A 441 13.48 35.95 5.45
N ASN A 442 12.16 35.80 5.49
CA ASN A 442 11.23 36.69 4.81
C ASN A 442 10.50 37.61 5.80
N ASP A 443 10.40 38.90 5.47
CA ASP A 443 9.58 39.87 6.21
C ASP A 443 8.12 39.39 6.39
N VAL A 444 7.61 38.59 5.44
CA VAL A 444 6.28 37.98 5.50
C VAL A 444 6.08 37.15 6.76
N TYR A 445 7.10 36.47 7.27
CA TYR A 445 6.98 35.65 8.48
C TYR A 445 6.66 36.51 9.70
N VAL A 446 7.48 37.53 9.95
CA VAL A 446 7.31 38.44 11.09
C VAL A 446 6.02 39.24 10.96
N GLU A 447 5.69 39.77 9.78
CA GLU A 447 4.46 40.54 9.56
C GLU A 447 3.20 39.68 9.71
N SER A 448 3.24 38.42 9.27
CA SER A 448 2.13 37.48 9.48
C SER A 448 1.89 37.23 10.96
N ILE A 449 2.95 36.99 11.75
CA ILE A 449 2.80 36.78 13.21
C ILE A 449 2.26 38.05 13.89
N LYS A 450 2.70 39.25 13.50
CA LYS A 450 2.13 40.51 13.99
C LYS A 450 0.62 40.60 13.74
N SER A 451 0.16 40.15 12.58
CA SER A 451 -1.27 40.12 12.24
C SER A 451 -2.07 39.14 13.10
N PHE A 452 -1.42 38.08 13.61
CA PHE A 452 -2.05 37.07 14.46
C PHE A 452 -2.04 37.44 15.95
N ALA A 453 -1.14 38.33 16.38
CA ALA A 453 -0.84 38.62 17.78
C ALA A 453 -2.03 39.07 18.64
N SER A 454 -3.09 39.61 18.03
CA SER A 454 -4.33 39.96 18.73
C SER A 454 -5.19 38.74 19.13
N SER A 455 -5.01 37.59 18.48
CA SER A 455 -5.74 36.35 18.75
C SER A 455 -5.32 35.71 20.08
N ASP A 456 -6.09 34.74 20.58
CA ASP A 456 -5.67 33.90 21.70
C ASP A 456 -4.45 33.03 21.33
N ALA A 457 -3.69 32.58 22.33
CA ALA A 457 -2.43 31.87 22.10
C ALA A 457 -2.60 30.60 21.24
N SER A 458 -3.68 29.83 21.44
CA SER A 458 -3.94 28.61 20.66
C SER A 458 -4.21 28.92 19.20
N SER A 459 -5.02 29.94 18.92
CA SER A 459 -5.26 30.42 17.56
C SER A 459 -3.99 30.94 16.89
N VAL A 460 -3.08 31.59 17.63
CA VAL A 460 -1.79 32.02 17.10
C VAL A 460 -0.96 30.83 16.64
N ALA A 461 -0.79 29.81 17.49
CA ALA A 461 -0.01 28.61 17.14
C ALA A 461 -0.57 27.90 15.89
N ALA A 462 -1.90 27.75 15.81
CA ALA A 462 -2.55 27.15 14.64
C ALA A 462 -2.34 27.99 13.35
N LYS A 463 -2.49 29.32 13.42
CA LYS A 463 -2.30 30.21 12.27
C LYS A 463 -0.86 30.21 11.75
N ILE A 464 0.14 30.08 12.65
CA ILE A 464 1.55 29.94 12.25
C ILE A 464 1.78 28.62 11.52
N ALA A 465 1.18 27.51 11.99
CA ALA A 465 1.25 26.23 11.30
C ALA A 465 0.60 26.29 9.91
N ASP A 466 -0.57 26.94 9.80
CA ASP A 466 -1.27 27.14 8.53
C ASP A 466 -0.46 28.02 7.57
N LEU A 467 0.23 29.05 8.08
CA LEU A 467 1.15 29.88 7.30
C LEU A 467 2.26 29.01 6.69
N GLY A 468 2.92 28.18 7.51
CA GLY A 468 3.96 27.26 7.04
C GLY A 468 3.47 26.30 5.96
N LEU A 469 2.31 25.66 6.17
CA LEU A 469 1.71 24.75 5.18
C LEU A 469 1.36 25.44 3.86
N ASN A 470 0.85 26.67 3.92
CA ASN A 470 0.49 27.43 2.72
C ASN A 470 1.71 27.98 1.98
N TYR A 471 2.81 28.24 2.71
CA TYR A 471 4.07 28.70 2.12
C TYR A 471 4.85 27.56 1.45
N SER A 472 4.77 26.35 2.01
CA SER A 472 5.43 25.15 1.50
C SER A 472 5.01 24.81 0.07
N ALA A 473 6.00 24.70 -0.84
CA ALA A 473 5.77 24.27 -2.23
C ALA A 473 5.00 22.94 -2.35
N THR A 474 5.31 21.96 -1.49
CA THR A 474 4.68 20.64 -1.52
C THR A 474 3.44 20.53 -0.61
N LYS A 475 3.06 21.62 0.07
CA LYS A 475 2.02 21.64 1.13
C LYS A 475 2.21 20.58 2.23
N THR A 476 3.46 20.28 2.57
CA THR A 476 3.81 19.27 3.58
C THR A 476 5.02 19.74 4.40
N PHE A 477 5.02 19.47 5.70
CA PHE A 477 6.22 19.68 6.53
C PHE A 477 7.33 18.70 6.13
N ARG A 478 8.59 19.16 6.26
CA ARG A 478 9.79 18.36 6.00
C ARG A 478 10.58 18.03 7.26
N ASP A 479 10.23 18.68 8.37
CA ASP A 479 10.76 18.41 9.69
C ASP A 479 9.67 18.26 10.74
N ASP A 480 10.09 17.84 11.93
CA ASP A 480 9.29 17.98 13.13
C ASP A 480 8.92 19.45 13.35
N THR A 481 7.72 19.70 13.85
CA THR A 481 7.22 21.07 13.96
C THR A 481 6.60 21.31 15.31
N THR A 482 7.20 22.24 16.04
CA THR A 482 6.73 22.68 17.36
C THR A 482 6.61 24.19 17.38
N ILE A 483 5.41 24.67 17.72
CA ILE A 483 5.12 26.08 17.91
C ILE A 483 4.54 26.24 19.31
N LEU A 484 5.21 27.05 20.12
CA LEU A 484 4.74 27.45 21.44
C LEU A 484 4.43 28.95 21.43
N ALA A 485 3.17 29.28 21.67
CA ALA A 485 2.69 30.65 21.86
C ALA A 485 2.31 30.85 23.33
N VAL A 486 2.87 31.88 23.97
CA VAL A 486 2.55 32.24 25.36
C VAL A 486 2.13 33.70 25.39
N LYS A 487 0.91 33.98 25.83
CA LYS A 487 0.36 35.33 25.88
C LYS A 487 0.09 35.75 27.32
N LEU A 488 0.57 36.93 27.69
CA LEU A 488 0.28 37.53 29.00
C LEU A 488 -1.14 38.11 28.96
N LYS A 489 -1.98 37.68 29.91
CA LYS A 489 -3.36 38.17 30.03
C LYS A 489 -3.38 39.63 30.46
N GLU A 490 -4.52 40.27 30.17
CA GLU A 490 -4.77 41.69 30.44
C GLU A 490 -4.78 42.07 31.92
#